data_AF-A0A4Q3RS33-F1
#
_entry.id   AF-A0A4Q3RS33-F1
#
_cell.length_a   1.000
_cell.length_b   1.000
_cell.length_c   1.000
_cell.angle_alpha   90.00
_cell.angle_beta   90.00
_cell.angle_gamma   90.00
#
_symmetry.space_group_name_H-M   'P 1'
#
loop_
_entity.id
_entity.type
_entity.pdbx_description
1 polymer ?
#
loop_
_entity_poly.entity_id
_entity_poly.type
_entity_poly.pdbx_seq_one_letter_code
_entity_poly.pdbx_strand_id
1 'polypeptide(L)'
;MGNYEVSFTNADSLTQVAEYNDAGVMLKSKTTYNLEALPEVVTAAVEKKYPAAKITEVVKVAIPGVAPYFKVKAETAASLKRELYISEEGAVVE
;
A
#
# COMPACT_ATOMS: atom_id res chain seq x y z
N MET A 1 2.56 26.84 -5.98
CA MET A 1 1.94 26.34 -4.74
C MET A 1 2.03 24.83 -4.76
N GLY A 2 2.40 24.20 -3.63
CA GLY A 2 2.62 22.76 -3.53
C GLY A 2 1.78 22.15 -2.42
N ASN A 3 1.78 20.83 -2.34
CA ASN A 3 1.06 20.10 -1.29
C ASN A 3 1.91 20.02 -0.01
N TYR A 4 1.25 19.80 1.11
CA TYR A 4 1.86 19.58 2.41
C TYR A 4 1.84 18.10 2.74
N GLU A 5 2.99 17.53 3.07
CA GLU A 5 3.10 16.14 3.54
C GLU A 5 3.43 16.11 5.03
N VAL A 6 2.68 15.30 5.77
CA VAL A 6 2.90 15.06 7.20
C VAL A 6 3.16 13.57 7.38
N SER A 7 4.33 13.23 7.94
CA SER A 7 4.70 11.86 8.29
C SER A 7 4.61 11.68 9.81
N PHE A 8 3.95 10.61 10.25
CA PHE A 8 3.75 10.30 11.65
C PHE A 8 3.59 8.81 11.87
N THR A 9 3.78 8.36 13.11
CA THR A 9 3.42 7.01 13.54
C THR A 9 1.94 7.00 13.93
N ASN A 10 1.15 6.11 13.32
CA ASN A 10 -0.28 6.01 13.59
C ASN A 10 -0.60 5.12 14.81
N ALA A 11 -1.88 4.94 15.12
CA ALA A 11 -2.34 4.15 16.26
C ALA A 11 -1.93 2.66 16.18
N ASP A 12 -1.71 2.15 14.96
CA ASP A 12 -1.25 0.79 14.71
C ASP A 12 0.29 0.67 14.75
N SER A 13 0.98 1.72 15.21
CA SER A 13 2.46 1.81 15.21
C SER A 13 3.08 1.72 13.82
N LEU A 14 2.32 2.06 12.76
CA LEU A 14 2.79 2.09 11.37
C LEU A 14 3.15 3.51 10.94
N THR A 15 4.12 3.63 10.03
CA THR A 15 4.43 4.91 9.38
C THR A 15 3.30 5.29 8.43
N GLN A 16 2.68 6.43 8.68
CA GLN A 16 1.63 7.00 7.84
C GLN A 16 2.05 8.38 7.34
N VAL A 17 1.88 8.60 6.03
CA VAL A 17 2.07 9.89 5.38
C VAL A 17 0.72 10.39 4.90
N ALA A 18 0.33 11.59 5.32
CA ALA A 18 -0.88 12.25 4.85
C ALA A 18 -0.49 13.50 4.04
N GLU A 19 -1.12 13.67 2.89
CA GLU A 19 -0.92 14.76 1.95
C GLU A 19 -2.14 15.69 1.96
N TYR A 20 -1.93 16.99 2.08
CA TYR A 20 -2.96 18.03 2.13
C TYR A 20 -2.70 19.12 1.10
N ASN A 21 -3.75 19.76 0.59
CA ASN A 21 -3.61 21.01 -0.16
C ASN A 21 -3.43 22.22 0.78
N ASP A 22 -3.28 23.40 0.19
CA ASP A 22 -3.14 24.69 0.89
C ASP A 22 -4.37 25.12 1.70
N ALA A 23 -5.55 24.60 1.36
CA ALA A 23 -6.78 24.77 2.13
C ALA A 23 -6.91 23.77 3.30
N GLY A 24 -5.92 22.89 3.52
CA GLY A 24 -5.97 21.88 4.57
C GLY A 24 -6.87 20.68 4.25
N VAL A 25 -7.31 20.52 3.00
CA VAL A 25 -8.08 19.36 2.54
C VAL A 25 -7.13 18.21 2.30
N MET A 26 -7.41 17.06 2.92
CA MET A 26 -6.64 15.84 2.69
C MET A 26 -6.81 15.36 1.25
N LEU A 27 -5.70 15.10 0.56
CA LEU A 27 -5.66 14.61 -0.81
C LEU A 27 -5.37 13.12 -0.86
N LYS A 28 -4.53 12.62 0.05
CA LYS A 28 -4.04 11.24 0.03
C LYS A 28 -3.52 10.85 1.41
N SER A 29 -3.65 9.57 1.76
CA SER A 29 -2.89 8.98 2.85
C SER A 29 -2.26 7.66 2.42
N LYS A 30 -1.03 7.43 2.86
CA LYS A 30 -0.25 6.22 2.63
C LYS A 30 0.17 5.64 3.96
N THR A 31 -0.16 4.39 4.23
CA THR A 31 0.30 3.66 5.42
C THR A 31 1.22 2.52 4.99
N THR A 32 2.47 2.55 5.45
CA THR A 32 3.46 1.52 5.13
C THR A 32 3.41 0.41 6.17
N TYR A 33 3.24 -0.83 5.72
CA TYR A 33 3.17 -2.00 6.59
C TYR A 33 4.55 -2.58 6.89
N ASN A 34 4.71 -3.14 8.09
CA ASN A 34 5.84 -4.00 8.42
C ASN A 34 5.69 -5.33 7.65
N LEU A 35 6.76 -5.77 6.98
CA LEU A 35 6.79 -7.03 6.23
C LEU A 35 6.58 -8.28 7.12
N GLU A 36 6.79 -8.17 8.42
CA GLU A 36 6.52 -9.23 9.40
C GLU A 36 5.04 -9.32 9.81
N ALA A 37 4.24 -8.29 9.50
CA ALA A 37 2.85 -8.16 9.89
C ALA A 37 2.00 -7.61 8.73
N LEU A 38 1.98 -8.35 7.62
CA LEU A 38 1.23 -7.98 6.42
C LEU A 38 -0.26 -8.35 6.51
N PRO A 39 -1.15 -7.57 5.86
CA PRO A 39 -2.56 -7.95 5.73
C PRO A 39 -2.71 -9.30 5.02
N GLU A 40 -3.54 -10.20 5.57
CA GLU A 40 -3.77 -11.53 5.00
C GLU A 40 -4.29 -11.48 3.57
N VAL A 41 -5.14 -10.49 3.25
CA VAL A 41 -5.66 -10.29 1.88
C VAL A 41 -4.54 -10.03 0.88
N VAL A 42 -3.47 -9.33 1.29
CA VAL A 42 -2.32 -9.03 0.43
C VAL A 42 -1.49 -10.29 0.23
N THR A 43 -1.16 -11.02 1.30
CA THR A 43 -0.34 -12.24 1.19
C THR A 43 -1.05 -13.31 0.38
N ALA A 44 -2.34 -13.52 0.59
CA ALA A 44 -3.15 -14.47 -0.17
C ALA A 44 -3.26 -14.10 -1.65
N ALA A 45 -3.48 -12.82 -1.97
CA ALA A 45 -3.59 -12.35 -3.35
C ALA A 45 -2.26 -12.48 -4.12
N VAL A 46 -1.13 -12.15 -3.46
CA VAL A 46 0.21 -12.31 -4.04
C VAL A 46 0.52 -13.79 -4.27
N GLU A 47 0.34 -14.65 -3.27
CA GLU A 47 0.64 -16.09 -3.40
C GLU A 47 -0.21 -16.76 -4.48
N LYS A 48 -1.48 -16.39 -4.59
CA LYS A 48 -2.37 -16.90 -5.64
C LYS A 48 -1.90 -16.53 -7.05
N LYS A 49 -1.41 -15.30 -7.24
CA LYS A 49 -1.02 -14.80 -8.58
C LYS A 49 0.43 -15.15 -8.94
N TYR A 50 1.31 -15.07 -7.95
CA TYR A 50 2.74 -15.33 -8.05
C TYR A 50 3.18 -16.23 -6.90
N PRO A 51 2.96 -17.55 -7.02
CA PRO A 51 3.38 -18.51 -6.00
C PRO A 51 4.86 -18.37 -5.67
N ALA A 52 5.18 -18.43 -4.38
CA ALA A 52 6.54 -18.26 -3.84
C ALA A 52 7.19 -16.89 -4.12
N ALA A 53 6.41 -15.86 -4.50
CA ALA A 53 6.93 -14.51 -4.61
C ALA A 53 7.26 -13.91 -3.23
N LYS A 54 8.35 -13.16 -3.17
CA LYS A 54 8.75 -12.42 -1.98
C LYS A 54 8.16 -11.01 -2.03
N ILE A 55 7.30 -10.70 -1.06
CA ILE A 55 6.82 -9.32 -0.87
C ILE A 55 7.96 -8.46 -0.29
N THR A 56 8.17 -7.28 -0.86
CA THR A 56 9.26 -6.36 -0.51
C THR A 56 8.77 -5.00 -0.03
N GLU A 57 7.52 -4.64 -0.35
CA GLU A 57 6.89 -3.40 0.12
C GLU A 57 5.37 -3.54 0.07
N VAL A 58 4.66 -3.05 1.09
CA VAL A 58 3.20 -2.93 1.12
C VAL A 58 2.82 -1.57 1.66
N VAL A 59 2.07 -0.81 0.86
CA VAL A 59 1.54 0.51 1.22
C VAL A 59 0.04 0.53 0.99
N LYS A 60 -0.76 0.73 2.03
CA LYS A 60 -2.18 1.04 1.86
C LYS A 60 -2.34 2.50 1.46
N VAL A 61 -3.05 2.72 0.37
CA VAL A 61 -3.34 4.04 -0.20
C VAL A 61 -4.82 4.34 0.00
N ALA A 62 -5.11 5.50 0.58
CA ALA A 62 -6.45 6.04 0.72
C ALA A 62 -6.51 7.41 0.04
N ILE A 63 -7.48 7.61 -0.85
CA ILE A 63 -7.74 8.87 -1.56
C ILE A 63 -9.23 9.16 -1.37
N PRO A 64 -9.64 10.37 -0.94
CA PRO A 64 -11.06 10.69 -0.80
C PRO A 64 -11.84 10.42 -2.09
N GLY A 65 -12.96 9.71 -1.97
CA GLY A 65 -13.81 9.33 -3.11
C GLY A 65 -13.34 8.09 -3.89
N VAL A 66 -12.21 7.46 -3.50
CA VAL A 66 -11.71 6.22 -4.10
C VAL A 66 -11.68 5.13 -3.02
N ALA A 67 -12.10 3.92 -3.36
CA ALA A 67 -11.94 2.78 -2.47
C ALA A 67 -10.45 2.57 -2.13
N PRO A 68 -10.08 2.38 -0.85
CA PRO A 68 -8.70 2.12 -0.47
C PRO A 68 -8.15 0.87 -1.16
N TYR A 69 -6.84 0.85 -1.38
CA TYR A 69 -6.16 -0.29 -1.99
C TYR A 69 -4.74 -0.40 -1.47
N PHE A 70 -4.11 -1.55 -1.67
CA PHE A 70 -2.71 -1.81 -1.36
C PHE A 70 -1.88 -1.70 -2.63
N LYS A 71 -0.85 -0.87 -2.60
CA LYS A 71 0.26 -0.92 -3.54
C LYS A 71 1.31 -1.87 -2.99
N VAL A 72 1.65 -2.90 -3.75
CA VAL A 72 2.50 -4.01 -3.32
C VAL A 72 3.65 -4.18 -4.29
N LYS A 73 4.89 -4.26 -3.80
CA LYS A 73 6.03 -4.69 -4.59
C LYS A 73 6.41 -6.11 -4.23
N ALA A 74 6.51 -6.97 -5.24
CA ALA A 74 6.87 -8.36 -5.08
C ALA A 74 8.01 -8.74 -6.04
N GLU A 75 8.89 -9.65 -5.61
CA GLU A 75 9.91 -10.28 -6.43
C GLU A 75 9.50 -11.73 -6.69
N THR A 76 9.35 -12.12 -7.96
CA THR A 76 8.97 -13.49 -8.32
C THR A 76 10.18 -14.42 -8.36
N ALA A 77 9.96 -15.72 -8.52
CA ALA A 77 11.03 -16.73 -8.59
C ALA A 77 12.11 -16.47 -9.67
N ALA A 78 11.80 -15.67 -10.70
CA ALA A 78 12.75 -15.26 -11.75
C ALA A 78 13.44 -13.91 -11.44
N SER A 79 13.43 -13.45 -10.19
CA SER A 79 13.88 -12.13 -9.74
C SER A 79 13.24 -10.96 -10.49
N LEU A 80 12.02 -11.17 -11.02
CA LEU A 80 11.26 -10.12 -11.68
C LEU A 80 10.53 -9.30 -10.62
N LYS A 81 10.78 -8.00 -10.61
CA LYS A 81 10.04 -7.05 -9.77
C LYS A 81 8.67 -6.78 -10.39
N ARG A 82 7.63 -6.97 -9.59
CA ARG A 82 6.24 -6.67 -9.91
C ARG A 82 5.72 -5.60 -8.96
N GLU A 83 4.93 -4.70 -9.51
CA GLU A 83 4.13 -3.74 -8.74
C GLU A 83 2.67 -4.12 -8.95
N LEU A 84 1.94 -4.30 -7.86
CA LEU A 84 0.56 -4.78 -7.85
C LEU A 84 -0.31 -3.78 -7.11
N TYR A 85 -1.53 -3.63 -7.58
CA TYR A 85 -2.59 -2.87 -6.94
C TYR A 85 -3.67 -3.84 -6.49
N ILE A 86 -3.84 -4.01 -5.18
CA ILE A 86 -4.72 -5.02 -4.59
C ILE A 86 -5.84 -4.31 -3.84
N SER A 87 -7.10 -4.59 -4.17
CA SER A 87 -8.24 -4.04 -3.43
C SER A 87 -8.35 -4.63 -2.03
N GLU A 88 -9.19 -4.06 -1.16
CA GLU A 88 -9.42 -4.63 0.19
C GLU A 88 -10.14 -5.99 0.14
N GLU A 89 -10.73 -6.35 -1.00
CA GLU A 89 -11.34 -7.65 -1.29
C GLU A 89 -10.36 -8.62 -2.00
N GLY A 90 -9.12 -8.19 -2.28
CA GLY A 90 -8.08 -9.03 -2.87
C GLY A 90 -8.08 -9.10 -4.39
N ALA A 91 -8.83 -8.23 -5.10
CA ALA A 91 -8.75 -8.14 -6.54
C ALA A 91 -7.41 -7.50 -6.96
N VAL A 92 -6.70 -8.08 -7.93
CA VAL A 92 -5.35 -7.65 -8.33
C VAL A 92 -5.36 -6.99 -9.72
N VAL A 93 -4.78 -5.79 -9.79
CA VAL A 93 -4.47 -5.05 -11.03
C VAL A 93 -2.96 -4.82 -11.11
N GLU A 94 -2.41 -4.73 -12.33
CA GLU A 94 -0.99 -4.47 -12.63
C GLU A 94 -0.82 -3.21 -13.47
#